data_AF-A0A1H0RX70-F1
#
_entry.id   AF-A0A1H0RX70-F1
#
_cell.length_a   1.000
_cell.length_b   1.000
_cell.length_c   1.000
_cell.angle_alpha   90.00
_cell.angle_beta   90.00
_cell.angle_gamma   90.00
#
_symmetry.space_group_name_H-M   'P 1'
#
loop_
_entity.id
_entity.type
_entity.pdbx_description
1 polymer ?
#
loop_
_entity_poly.entity_id
_entity_poly.type
_entity_poly.pdbx_seq_one_letter_code
_entity_poly.pdbx_strand_id
1 'polypeptide(L)'
;MTSQQPLRRLPLAAALCAALLFALPSCAQPTAATPPAVAANEPAKVEKNAATGIAKLTLTEKGIERLDLKTDTVKAGTGTAFLLPYAALLYDASGKTWVYTNPAPRVYQREPVTVAKVASGVVTASAGPAVGTAVVTVGAAELFGAEFDTAH
;
A
#
# COMPACT_ATOMS: atom_id res chain seq x y z
N MET A 1 93.52 7.68 16.46
CA MET A 1 93.73 8.05 15.04
C MET A 1 92.62 7.42 14.23
N THR A 2 92.06 8.22 13.30
CA THR A 2 91.07 7.89 12.25
C THR A 2 89.70 7.37 12.75
N SER A 3 88.55 7.69 12.16
CA SER A 3 88.29 8.13 10.79
C SER A 3 86.90 8.77 10.67
N GLN A 4 86.87 9.97 10.10
CA GLN A 4 86.02 10.41 8.97
C GLN A 4 84.57 9.88 8.88
N GLN A 5 83.61 10.80 9.03
CA GLN A 5 82.27 10.69 8.45
C GLN A 5 82.26 11.15 6.98
N PRO A 6 81.36 10.55 6.16
CA PRO A 6 80.72 11.28 5.08
C PRO A 6 79.19 11.32 5.21
N LEU A 7 78.65 12.47 4.82
CA LEU A 7 77.24 12.83 4.72
C LEU A 7 76.66 12.50 3.33
N ARG A 8 75.32 12.31 3.33
CA ARG A 8 74.35 12.33 2.21
C ARG A 8 74.33 11.07 1.32
N ARG A 9 73.18 10.58 0.84
CA ARG A 9 72.05 11.28 0.18
C ARG A 9 70.74 10.47 0.32
N LEU A 10 69.61 11.17 0.49
CA LEU A 10 68.25 10.62 0.30
C LEU A 10 67.99 10.33 -1.19
N PRO A 11 67.34 9.20 -1.54
CA PRO A 11 66.68 9.06 -2.82
C PRO A 11 65.16 9.24 -2.71
N LEU A 12 64.67 10.14 -3.57
CA LEU A 12 63.31 10.25 -4.08
C LEU A 12 62.82 8.92 -4.69
N ALA A 13 61.49 8.79 -4.81
CA ALA A 13 60.73 7.92 -5.71
C ALA A 13 60.22 6.59 -5.11
N ALA A 14 59.00 6.63 -4.58
CA ALA A 14 58.09 5.49 -4.57
C ALA A 14 56.69 5.96 -5.00
N ALA A 15 56.60 6.44 -6.24
CA ALA A 15 55.35 6.53 -6.98
C ALA A 15 55.16 5.19 -7.69
N LEU A 16 54.19 4.36 -7.26
CA LEU A 16 53.57 3.24 -8.01
C LEU A 16 52.83 2.31 -7.04
N CYS A 17 51.65 2.70 -6.55
CA CYS A 17 50.69 1.77 -5.93
C CYS A 17 49.24 2.32 -5.90
N ALA A 18 48.84 3.06 -6.94
CA ALA A 18 47.52 3.69 -7.01
C ALA A 18 46.71 3.28 -8.26
N ALA A 19 46.77 2.01 -8.67
CA ALA A 19 46.16 1.59 -9.94
C ALA A 19 45.56 0.17 -9.96
N LEU A 20 45.05 -0.37 -8.84
CA LEU A 20 44.55 -1.76 -8.79
C LEU A 20 43.26 -1.99 -7.98
N LEU A 21 42.40 -0.97 -7.83
CA LEU A 21 41.11 -1.09 -7.11
C LEU A 21 39.85 -0.84 -7.95
N PHE A 22 39.93 -0.74 -9.28
CA PHE A 22 38.77 -0.42 -10.13
C PHE A 22 38.41 -1.51 -11.16
N ALA A 23 38.39 -2.78 -10.75
CA ALA A 23 37.88 -3.85 -11.59
C ALA A 23 37.01 -4.84 -10.79
N LEU A 24 35.96 -4.33 -10.14
CA LEU A 24 34.80 -5.17 -9.86
C LEU A 24 33.86 -5.03 -11.05
N PRO A 25 33.55 -6.11 -11.79
CA PRO A 25 32.54 -6.07 -12.83
C PRO A 25 31.21 -5.70 -12.17
N SER A 26 30.78 -4.45 -12.37
CA SER A 26 29.40 -4.05 -12.09
C SER A 26 28.52 -4.97 -12.92
N CYS A 27 27.65 -5.73 -12.25
CA CYS A 27 26.59 -6.45 -12.94
C CYS A 27 25.68 -5.40 -13.57
N ALA A 28 26.00 -4.99 -14.78
CA ALA A 28 25.08 -4.29 -15.67
C ALA A 28 23.98 -5.29 -16.02
N GLN A 29 23.00 -5.40 -15.14
CA GLN A 29 21.80 -6.16 -15.37
C GLN A 29 21.11 -5.47 -16.57
N PRO A 30 20.90 -6.16 -17.70
CA PRO A 30 20.13 -5.59 -18.78
C PRO A 30 18.76 -5.23 -18.21
N THR A 31 18.40 -3.95 -18.25
CA THR A 31 17.00 -3.55 -18.07
C THR A 31 16.23 -4.21 -19.21
N ALA A 32 15.70 -5.40 -18.96
CA ALA A 32 14.69 -5.97 -19.83
C ALA A 32 13.57 -4.93 -19.89
N ALA A 33 13.33 -4.38 -21.08
CA ALA A 33 12.20 -3.52 -21.31
C ALA A 33 10.96 -4.28 -20.86
N THR A 34 10.28 -3.79 -19.82
CA THR A 34 9.00 -4.32 -19.36
C THR A 34 8.09 -4.38 -20.59
N PRO A 35 7.64 -5.56 -21.03
CA PRO A 35 6.62 -5.65 -22.07
C PRO A 35 5.43 -4.80 -21.61
N PRO A 36 4.74 -4.06 -22.50
CA PRO A 36 3.56 -3.30 -22.12
C PRO A 36 2.62 -4.24 -21.35
N ALA A 37 2.32 -3.86 -20.09
CA ALA A 37 1.48 -4.65 -19.21
C ALA A 37 0.18 -4.97 -19.95
N VAL A 38 -0.12 -6.26 -20.08
CA VAL A 38 -1.29 -6.74 -20.78
C VAL A 38 -2.51 -6.35 -19.94
N ALA A 39 -3.11 -5.19 -20.22
CA ALA A 39 -4.27 -4.64 -19.51
C ALA A 39 -5.54 -5.54 -19.55
N ALA A 40 -5.50 -6.66 -20.28
CA ALA A 40 -6.62 -7.56 -20.47
C ALA A 40 -6.94 -8.44 -19.24
N ASN A 41 -6.19 -8.35 -18.13
CA ASN A 41 -6.35 -9.27 -16.99
C ASN A 41 -6.07 -8.63 -15.61
N GLU A 42 -6.21 -7.31 -15.47
CA GLU A 42 -6.05 -6.66 -14.17
C GLU A 42 -7.16 -7.09 -13.20
N PRO A 43 -6.83 -7.45 -11.94
CA PRO A 43 -7.80 -7.99 -11.00
C PRO A 43 -8.84 -6.95 -10.54
N ALA A 44 -8.51 -5.66 -10.62
CA ALA A 44 -9.38 -4.54 -10.26
C ALA A 44 -9.17 -3.36 -11.22
N LYS A 45 -10.27 -2.78 -11.70
CA LYS A 45 -10.29 -1.48 -12.38
C LYS A 45 -10.55 -0.39 -11.36
N VAL A 46 -9.73 0.67 -11.35
CA VAL A 46 -9.86 1.81 -10.43
C VAL A 46 -10.26 3.06 -11.20
N GLU A 47 -11.43 3.62 -10.89
CA GLU A 47 -11.95 4.83 -11.51
C GLU A 47 -12.04 5.95 -10.45
N LYS A 48 -11.06 6.86 -10.45
CA LYS A 48 -10.99 7.97 -9.48
C LYS A 48 -12.07 9.01 -9.76
N ASN A 49 -12.79 9.43 -8.73
CA ASN A 49 -13.67 10.59 -8.78
C ASN A 49 -12.88 11.85 -8.42
N ALA A 50 -12.71 12.78 -9.37
CA ALA A 50 -11.93 13.99 -9.15
C ALA A 50 -12.57 14.98 -8.16
N ALA A 51 -13.90 14.97 -8.00
CA ALA A 51 -14.60 15.88 -7.10
C ALA A 51 -14.52 15.43 -5.64
N THR A 52 -14.57 14.13 -5.39
CA THR A 52 -14.61 13.58 -4.02
C THR A 52 -13.30 12.92 -3.58
N GLY A 53 -12.43 12.55 -4.53
CA GLY A 53 -11.23 11.76 -4.25
C GLY A 53 -11.51 10.31 -3.85
N ILE A 54 -12.76 9.85 -3.92
CA ILE A 54 -13.15 8.46 -3.64
C ILE A 54 -13.13 7.68 -4.95
N ALA A 55 -12.39 6.58 -5.03
CA ALA A 55 -12.40 5.75 -6.23
C ALA A 55 -13.58 4.77 -6.26
N LYS A 56 -14.05 4.47 -7.48
CA LYS A 56 -14.89 3.30 -7.77
C LYS A 56 -13.97 2.14 -8.16
N LEU A 57 -13.95 1.07 -7.36
CA LEU A 57 -13.24 -0.15 -7.68
C LEU A 57 -14.20 -1.14 -8.33
N THR A 58 -13.82 -1.73 -9.46
CA THR A 58 -14.55 -2.84 -10.08
C THR A 58 -13.65 -4.06 -10.15
N LEU A 59 -13.97 -5.10 -9.38
CA LEU A 59 -13.18 -6.33 -9.35
C LEU A 59 -13.65 -7.35 -10.39
N THR A 60 -12.72 -8.18 -10.84
CA THR A 60 -13.05 -9.43 -11.53
C THR A 60 -13.61 -10.45 -10.56
N GLU A 61 -14.37 -11.44 -11.05
CA GLU A 61 -14.88 -12.53 -10.20
C GLU A 61 -13.75 -13.33 -9.56
N LYS A 62 -12.70 -13.63 -10.34
CA LYS A 62 -11.49 -14.28 -9.83
C LYS A 62 -10.76 -13.42 -8.80
N GLY A 63 -10.81 -12.09 -8.91
CA GLY A 63 -10.28 -11.17 -7.91
C GLY A 63 -11.01 -11.32 -6.57
N ILE A 64 -12.34 -11.37 -6.62
CA ILE A 64 -13.19 -11.58 -5.43
C ILE A 64 -12.90 -12.96 -4.80
N GLU A 65 -12.81 -14.01 -5.61
CA GLU A 65 -12.49 -15.37 -5.17
C GLU A 65 -11.11 -15.43 -4.48
N ARG A 66 -10.07 -14.85 -5.09
CA ARG A 66 -8.71 -14.86 -4.54
C ARG A 66 -8.59 -14.12 -3.21
N LEU A 67 -9.42 -13.11 -3.01
CA LEU A 67 -9.48 -12.36 -1.75
C LEU A 67 -10.35 -13.04 -0.70
N ASP A 68 -11.13 -14.07 -1.07
CA ASP A 68 -12.25 -14.58 -0.25
C ASP A 68 -13.11 -13.42 0.27
N LEU A 69 -13.40 -12.44 -0.61
CA LEU A 69 -14.01 -11.18 -0.22
C LEU A 69 -15.42 -11.44 0.32
N LYS A 70 -15.66 -10.97 1.54
CA LYS A 70 -16.93 -11.11 2.23
C LYS A 70 -17.50 -9.76 2.60
N THR A 71 -18.82 -9.71 2.63
CA THR A 71 -19.57 -8.57 3.15
C THR A 71 -20.43 -9.00 4.32
N ASP A 72 -20.76 -8.03 5.16
CA ASP A 72 -21.88 -8.12 6.12
C ASP A 72 -22.69 -6.83 5.98
N THR A 73 -23.80 -6.74 6.70
CA THR A 73 -24.77 -5.65 6.56
C THR A 73 -24.71 -4.69 7.74
N VAL A 74 -24.76 -3.39 7.47
CA VAL A 74 -24.94 -2.37 8.51
C VAL A 74 -26.28 -2.55 9.22
N LYS A 75 -26.27 -2.61 10.55
CA LYS A 75 -27.46 -2.81 11.38
C LYS A 75 -27.84 -1.51 12.09
N ALA A 76 -29.12 -1.38 12.42
CA ALA A 76 -29.58 -0.32 13.32
C ALA A 76 -29.09 -0.60 14.75
N GLY A 77 -28.56 0.42 15.41
CA GLY A 77 -28.30 0.42 16.85
C GLY A 77 -29.41 1.10 17.64
N THR A 78 -29.16 1.35 18.93
CA THR A 78 -30.08 2.12 19.77
C THR A 78 -30.13 3.58 19.32
N GLY A 79 -31.32 4.17 19.24
CA GLY A 79 -31.49 5.57 18.81
C GLY A 79 -31.12 5.74 17.33
N THR A 80 -30.23 6.68 17.05
CA THR A 80 -29.75 6.98 15.69
C THR A 80 -28.40 6.33 15.38
N ALA A 81 -27.95 5.38 16.20
CA ALA A 81 -26.66 4.73 16.03
C ALA A 81 -26.69 3.69 14.90
N PHE A 82 -25.55 3.50 14.25
CA PHE A 82 -25.29 2.46 13.26
C PHE A 82 -24.35 1.42 13.86
N LEU A 83 -24.60 0.14 13.62
CA LEU A 83 -23.76 -0.96 14.06
C LEU A 83 -23.08 -1.61 12.85
N LEU A 84 -21.75 -1.64 12.88
CA LEU A 84 -20.91 -2.23 11.83
C LEU A 84 -20.01 -3.30 12.46
N PRO A 85 -19.68 -4.38 11.74
CA PRO A 85 -18.62 -5.28 12.19
C PRO A 85 -17.29 -4.53 12.25
N TYR A 86 -16.52 -4.69 13.32
CA TYR A 86 -15.20 -4.07 13.44
C TYR A 86 -14.25 -4.53 12.32
N ALA A 87 -14.42 -5.75 11.80
CA ALA A 87 -13.66 -6.28 10.67
C ALA A 87 -13.81 -5.45 9.37
N ALA A 88 -14.85 -4.63 9.24
CA ALA A 88 -15.03 -3.76 8.08
C ALA A 88 -14.32 -2.40 8.22
N LEU A 89 -13.93 -2.01 9.43
CA LEU A 89 -13.42 -0.69 9.73
C LEU A 89 -11.93 -0.57 9.36
N LEU A 90 -11.61 0.47 8.59
CA LEU A 90 -10.25 0.87 8.26
C LEU A 90 -9.93 2.23 8.86
N TYR A 91 -8.66 2.43 9.19
CA TYR A 91 -8.11 3.74 9.56
C TYR A 91 -7.12 4.16 8.48
N ASP A 92 -7.26 5.37 7.96
CA ASP A 92 -6.24 5.95 7.10
C ASP A 92 -5.07 6.55 7.92
N ALA A 93 -4.03 7.02 7.22
CA ALA A 93 -2.83 7.59 7.85
C ALA A 93 -3.10 8.84 8.72
N SER A 94 -4.23 9.51 8.53
CA SER A 94 -4.66 10.65 9.35
C SER A 94 -5.57 10.24 10.52
N GLY A 95 -5.84 8.95 10.66
CA GLY A 95 -6.74 8.40 11.67
C GLY A 95 -8.23 8.53 11.32
N LYS A 96 -8.58 8.94 10.09
CA LYS A 96 -9.99 8.91 9.67
C LYS A 96 -10.44 7.48 9.41
N THR A 97 -11.71 7.24 9.70
CA THR A 97 -12.31 5.91 9.65
C THR A 97 -13.16 5.71 8.40
N TRP A 98 -12.99 4.55 7.77
CA TRP A 98 -13.61 4.19 6.50
C TRP A 98 -14.13 2.75 6.52
N VAL A 99 -15.12 2.47 5.67
CA VAL A 99 -15.52 1.11 5.30
C VAL A 99 -15.68 1.06 3.78
N TYR A 100 -15.47 -0.10 3.15
CA TYR A 100 -15.85 -0.28 1.74
C TYR A 100 -17.29 -0.78 1.66
N THR A 101 -18.14 -0.06 0.93
CA THR A 101 -19.49 -0.49 0.58
C THR A 101 -19.50 -1.29 -0.72
N ASN A 102 -20.53 -2.10 -0.94
CA ASN A 102 -20.74 -2.84 -2.18
C ASN A 102 -22.06 -2.41 -2.87
N PRO A 103 -22.10 -1.22 -3.52
CA PRO A 103 -23.33 -0.65 -4.06
C PRO A 103 -23.88 -1.37 -5.30
N ALA A 104 -23.06 -2.17 -5.99
CA ALA A 104 -23.46 -2.97 -7.15
C ALA A 104 -22.57 -4.22 -7.27
N PRO A 105 -22.98 -5.27 -7.99
CA PRO A 105 -22.17 -6.47 -8.14
C PRO A 105 -20.72 -6.16 -8.56
N ARG A 106 -19.75 -6.61 -7.74
CA ARG A 106 -18.30 -6.42 -7.93
C ARG A 106 -17.80 -4.97 -7.89
N VAL A 107 -18.66 -4.01 -7.53
CA VAL A 107 -18.30 -2.60 -7.41
C VAL A 107 -18.15 -2.23 -5.94
N TYR A 108 -17.04 -1.59 -5.59
CA TYR A 108 -16.73 -1.21 -4.21
C TYR A 108 -16.29 0.24 -4.13
N GLN A 109 -16.70 0.93 -3.06
CA GLN A 109 -16.35 2.33 -2.79
C GLN A 109 -16.18 2.54 -1.29
N ARG A 110 -15.18 3.32 -0.88
CA ARG A 110 -15.05 3.67 0.54
C ARG A 110 -16.05 4.75 0.94
N GLU A 111 -16.64 4.61 2.11
CA GLU A 111 -17.49 5.59 2.75
C GLU A 111 -16.97 5.91 4.16
N PRO A 112 -17.07 7.17 4.61
CA PRO A 112 -16.59 7.56 5.93
C PRO A 112 -17.50 7.01 7.02
N VAL A 113 -16.90 6.68 8.17
CA VAL A 113 -17.62 6.28 9.39
C VAL A 113 -17.19 7.19 10.52
N THR A 114 -18.12 7.66 11.34
CA THR A 114 -17.82 8.37 12.60
C THR A 114 -17.99 7.41 13.76
N VAL A 115 -16.88 6.85 14.25
CA VAL A 115 -16.89 5.86 15.33
C VAL A 115 -17.18 6.52 16.67
N ALA A 116 -18.18 6.03 17.39
CA ALA A 116 -18.47 6.44 18.77
C ALA A 116 -17.88 5.47 19.80
N LYS A 117 -17.93 4.16 19.51
CA LYS A 117 -17.40 3.12 20.40
C LYS A 117 -17.08 1.86 19.61
N VAL A 118 -16.04 1.15 20.03
CA VAL A 118 -15.78 -0.23 19.59
C VAL A 118 -15.83 -1.13 20.82
N ALA A 119 -16.61 -2.20 20.77
CA ALA A 119 -16.68 -3.21 21.83
C ALA A 119 -17.08 -4.56 21.27
N SER A 120 -16.43 -5.63 21.74
CA SER A 120 -16.79 -7.02 21.39
C SER A 120 -16.92 -7.27 19.89
N GLY A 121 -16.03 -6.70 19.08
CA GLY A 121 -16.03 -6.86 17.62
C GLY A 121 -17.08 -6.04 16.87
N VAL A 122 -17.81 -5.15 17.56
CA VAL A 122 -18.82 -4.27 16.96
C VAL A 122 -18.39 -2.81 17.09
N VAL A 123 -18.56 -2.07 15.99
CA VAL A 123 -18.42 -0.62 15.93
C VAL A 123 -19.82 -0.03 16.10
N THR A 124 -20.00 0.81 17.12
CA THR A 124 -21.12 1.73 17.21
C THR A 124 -20.69 3.06 16.59
N ALA A 125 -21.38 3.48 15.54
CA ALA A 125 -21.09 4.71 14.82
C ALA A 125 -22.24 5.72 14.95
N SER A 126 -21.89 7.00 15.02
CA SER A 126 -22.86 8.12 14.99
C SER A 126 -23.20 8.57 13.58
N ALA A 127 -22.35 8.23 12.60
CA ALA A 127 -22.59 8.42 11.17
C ALA A 127 -21.84 7.34 10.36
N GLY A 128 -22.37 6.97 9.21
CA GLY A 128 -21.79 5.97 8.32
C GLY A 128 -22.78 5.57 7.22
N PRO A 129 -22.49 4.48 6.48
CA PRO A 129 -23.43 3.96 5.50
C PRO A 129 -24.79 3.63 6.12
N ALA A 130 -25.85 3.78 5.34
CA ALA A 130 -27.21 3.50 5.80
C ALA A 130 -27.38 2.06 6.29
N VAL A 131 -28.36 1.84 7.18
CA VAL A 131 -28.78 0.50 7.60
C VAL A 131 -29.19 -0.30 6.36
N GLY A 132 -28.74 -1.56 6.28
CA GLY A 132 -28.96 -2.40 5.10
C GLY A 132 -27.83 -2.34 4.06
N THR A 133 -26.91 -1.39 4.16
CA THR A 133 -25.76 -1.32 3.24
C THR A 133 -24.81 -2.50 3.48
N ALA A 134 -24.37 -3.15 2.40
CA ALA A 134 -23.32 -4.15 2.46
C ALA A 134 -21.95 -3.48 2.63
N VAL A 135 -21.20 -3.91 3.65
CA VAL A 135 -19.84 -3.45 3.95
C VAL A 135 -18.87 -4.62 3.93
N VAL A 136 -17.68 -4.42 3.36
CA VAL A 136 -16.65 -5.45 3.19
C VAL A 136 -16.00 -5.77 4.53
N THR A 137 -16.03 -7.04 4.95
CA THR A 137 -15.45 -7.55 6.21
C THR A 137 -14.21 -8.40 6.01
N VAL A 138 -13.99 -8.93 4.80
CA VAL A 138 -12.75 -9.60 4.37
C VAL A 138 -12.35 -9.00 3.04
N GLY A 139 -11.08 -8.61 2.87
CA GLY A 139 -10.60 -7.94 1.66
C GLY A 139 -10.58 -6.40 1.72
N ALA A 140 -11.00 -5.79 2.83
CA ALA A 140 -11.11 -4.33 2.93
C ALA A 140 -9.75 -3.62 2.81
N ALA A 141 -8.70 -4.17 3.43
CA ALA A 141 -7.35 -3.62 3.36
C ALA A 141 -6.75 -3.76 1.95
N GLU A 142 -7.07 -4.84 1.24
CA GLU A 142 -6.65 -5.11 -0.13
C GLU A 142 -7.34 -4.16 -1.11
N LEU A 143 -8.62 -3.86 -0.92
CA LEU A 143 -9.32 -2.80 -1.66
C LEU A 143 -8.69 -1.42 -1.40
N PHE A 144 -8.29 -1.15 -0.16
CA PHE A 144 -7.57 0.08 0.19
C PHE A 144 -6.24 0.20 -0.53
N GLY A 145 -5.42 -0.85 -0.52
CA GLY A 145 -4.18 -0.90 -1.28
C GLY A 145 -4.39 -0.68 -2.77
N ALA A 146 -5.42 -1.31 -3.35
CA ALA A 146 -5.77 -1.14 -4.75
C ALA A 146 -6.24 0.29 -5.10
N GLU A 147 -6.99 0.96 -4.21
CA GLU A 147 -7.48 2.33 -4.44
C GLU A 147 -6.35 3.36 -4.52
N PHE A 148 -5.37 3.23 -3.61
CA PHE A 148 -4.32 4.23 -3.45
C PHE A 148 -3.05 3.94 -4.23
N ASP A 149 -3.00 2.82 -4.93
CA ASP A 149 -1.89 2.40 -5.79
C ASP A 149 -0.53 2.57 -5.10
N THR A 150 -0.19 1.63 -4.21
CA THR A 150 1.13 1.62 -3.56
C THR A 150 2.23 1.00 -4.43
N ALA A 151 1.95 0.72 -5.71
CA ALA A 151 2.76 -0.19 -6.52
C ALA A 151 3.50 0.50 -7.66
N HIS A 152 3.96 1.76 -7.54
CA HIS A 152 4.88 2.37 -8.51
C HIS A 152 5.91 3.29 -7.86
#